data_AF-A0A7K3BF04-F1
#
_entry.id   AF-A0A7K3BF04-F1
#
_cell.length_a   1.000
_cell.length_b   1.000
_cell.length_c   1.000
_cell.angle_alpha   90.00
_cell.angle_beta   90.00
_cell.angle_gamma   90.00
#
_symmetry.space_group_name_H-M   'P 1'
#
loop_
_entity.id
_entity.type
_entity.pdbx_description
1 polymer ?
#
loop_
_entity_poly.entity_id
_entity_poly.type
_entity_poly.pdbx_seq_one_letter_code
_entity_poly.pdbx_strand_id
1 'polypeptide(L)'
;MSDLPPDVERLRVIRTYLELQLAAVDAKIEQATAAARPASTTARPYRAEEPFALGGRGWRLESIPNLSGKGPGRGVVHRGDCPAATGGWLSRKELDIALDQPEVTACPKCRPED
;
A
#
# COMPACT_ATOMS: atom_id res chain seq x y z
N MET A 1 25.86 22.63 -10.41
CA MET A 1 25.20 21.31 -10.39
C MET A 1 24.93 20.94 -11.83
N SER A 2 25.72 20.03 -12.39
CA SER A 2 25.53 19.59 -13.77
C SER A 2 24.37 18.59 -13.77
N ASP A 3 23.18 19.06 -14.13
CA ASP A 3 22.04 18.19 -14.42
C ASP A 3 22.38 17.42 -15.69
N LEU A 4 22.80 16.16 -15.56
CA LEU A 4 22.82 15.25 -16.70
C LEU A 4 21.37 15.00 -17.11
N PRO A 5 21.05 15.06 -18.42
CA PRO A 5 19.71 14.72 -18.87
C PRO A 5 19.35 13.30 -18.42
N PRO A 6 18.09 13.05 -18.01
CA PRO A 6 17.66 11.75 -17.53
C PRO A 6 17.92 10.68 -18.60
N ASP A 7 18.62 9.61 -18.21
CA ASP A 7 18.95 8.48 -19.08
C ASP A 7 17.67 7.68 -19.39
N VAL A 8 17.07 8.00 -20.54
CA VAL A 8 15.80 7.42 -20.99
C VAL A 8 15.88 5.90 -21.14
N GLU A 9 17.01 5.36 -21.62
CA GLU A 9 17.18 3.92 -21.77
C GLU A 9 17.23 3.23 -20.41
N ARG A 10 17.95 3.81 -19.45
CA ARG A 10 17.94 3.30 -18.07
C ARG A 10 16.54 3.34 -17.46
N LEU A 11 15.77 4.42 -17.68
CA LEU A 11 14.40 4.51 -17.20
C LEU A 11 13.47 3.46 -17.84
N ARG A 12 13.66 3.14 -19.12
CA ARG A 12 12.93 2.04 -19.80
C ARG A 12 13.23 0.69 -19.15
N VAL A 13 14.49 0.40 -18.86
CA VAL A 13 14.89 -0.83 -18.16
C VAL A 13 14.29 -0.90 -16.76
N ILE A 14 14.36 0.20 -15.99
CA ILE A 14 13.76 0.27 -14.65
C ILE A 14 12.24 0.04 -14.74
N ARG A 15 11.56 0.64 -15.72
CA ARG A 15 10.13 0.42 -15.94
C ARG A 15 9.82 -1.06 -16.18
N THR A 16 10.52 -1.72 -17.08
CA THR A 16 10.31 -3.15 -17.36
C THR A 16 10.57 -4.00 -16.11
N TYR A 17 11.61 -3.68 -15.35
CA TYR A 17 11.88 -4.36 -14.09
C TYR A 17 10.74 -4.20 -13.08
N LEU A 18 10.22 -2.98 -12.91
CA LEU A 18 9.08 -2.71 -12.02
C LEU A 18 7.80 -3.41 -12.49
N GLU A 19 7.54 -3.47 -13.80
CA GLU A 19 6.41 -4.22 -14.37
C GLU A 19 6.49 -5.72 -14.02
N LEU A 20 7.69 -6.32 -14.11
CA LEU A 20 7.93 -7.71 -13.69
C LEU A 20 7.75 -7.89 -12.18
N GLN A 21 8.22 -6.94 -11.37
CA GLN A 21 8.03 -6.99 -9.91
C GLN A 21 6.55 -6.89 -9.54
N LEU A 22 5.78 -6.00 -10.18
CA LEU A 22 4.34 -5.87 -9.96
C LEU A 22 3.61 -7.17 -10.30
N ALA A 23 3.89 -7.77 -11.46
CA ALA A 23 3.31 -9.05 -11.85
C ALA A 23 3.63 -10.17 -10.84
N ALA A 24 4.84 -10.20 -10.29
CA ALA A 24 5.21 -11.15 -9.25
C ALA A 24 4.47 -10.91 -7.91
N VAL A 25 4.19 -9.66 -7.57
CA VAL A 25 3.38 -9.29 -6.38
C VAL A 25 1.92 -9.68 -6.60
N ASP A 26 1.34 -9.39 -7.77
CA ASP A 26 -0.04 -9.75 -8.12
C ASP A 26 -0.24 -11.27 -8.05
N ALA A 27 0.69 -12.06 -8.60
CA ALA A 27 0.64 -13.52 -8.49
C ALA A 27 0.65 -14.02 -7.04
N LYS A 28 1.38 -13.37 -6.13
CA LYS A 28 1.36 -13.70 -4.69
C LYS A 28 0.03 -13.33 -4.04
N ILE A 29 -0.58 -12.22 -4.44
CA ILE A 29 -1.91 -11.82 -3.97
C ILE A 29 -2.95 -12.86 -4.44
N GLU A 30 -2.91 -13.27 -5.70
CA GLU A 30 -3.79 -14.31 -6.24
C GLU A 30 -3.63 -15.64 -5.50
N GLN A 31 -2.39 -16.10 -5.28
CA GLN A 31 -2.12 -17.31 -4.49
C GLN A 31 -2.68 -17.21 -3.07
N ALA A 32 -2.48 -16.09 -2.39
CA ALA A 32 -2.98 -15.88 -1.03
C ALA A 32 -4.52 -15.82 -0.98
N THR A 33 -5.16 -15.19 -1.96
CA THR A 33 -6.63 -15.11 -2.05
C THR A 33 -7.25 -16.46 -2.42
N ALA A 34 -6.62 -17.24 -3.29
CA ALA A 34 -7.05 -18.60 -3.62
C ALA A 34 -6.86 -19.57 -2.43
N ALA A 35 -5.73 -19.49 -1.71
CA ALA A 35 -5.47 -20.28 -0.51
C ALA A 35 -6.43 -19.95 0.64
N ALA A 36 -6.94 -18.72 0.71
CA ALA A 36 -7.99 -18.32 1.65
C ALA A 36 -9.38 -18.87 1.29
N ARG A 37 -9.52 -19.57 0.15
CA ARG A 37 -10.80 -20.03 -0.40
C ARG A 37 -10.94 -21.56 -0.40
N PRO A 38 -10.69 -22.23 0.74
CA PRO A 38 -11.57 -23.32 1.15
C PRO A 38 -12.04 -23.18 2.62
N ALA A 39 -13.29 -23.56 2.87
CA ALA A 39 -14.02 -23.59 4.15
C ALA A 39 -14.62 -22.25 4.64
N SER A 40 -15.95 -22.20 4.54
CA SER A 40 -16.81 -21.31 5.33
C SER A 40 -16.53 -21.45 6.83
N THR A 41 -16.69 -20.33 7.56
CA THR A 41 -17.03 -20.24 9.00
C THR A 41 -16.01 -20.73 10.03
N THR A 42 -14.77 -20.31 9.90
CA THR A 42 -13.97 -20.00 11.09
C THR A 42 -13.14 -18.78 10.77
N ALA A 43 -12.98 -17.89 11.75
CA ALA A 43 -12.31 -16.60 11.62
C ALA A 43 -11.11 -16.70 10.66
N ARG A 44 -11.01 -15.71 9.75
CA ARG A 44 -9.78 -15.42 9.00
C ARG A 44 -8.59 -15.81 9.88
N PRO A 45 -7.53 -16.44 9.38
CA PRO A 45 -6.25 -16.36 10.06
C PRO A 45 -5.94 -14.87 10.11
N TYR A 46 -6.39 -14.26 11.22
CA TYR A 46 -5.84 -13.12 11.87
C TYR A 46 -4.36 -13.32 11.67
N ARG A 47 -3.74 -12.50 10.80
CA ARG A 47 -2.30 -12.30 10.90
C ARG A 47 -2.08 -12.19 12.38
N ALA A 48 -1.44 -13.20 12.96
CA ALA A 48 -1.09 -13.17 14.35
C ALA A 48 -0.37 -11.85 14.53
N GLU A 49 -1.09 -10.91 15.14
CA GLU A 49 -0.49 -9.94 16.03
C GLU A 49 0.72 -9.27 15.38
N GLU A 50 0.51 -8.51 14.30
CA GLU A 50 1.34 -7.32 14.21
C GLU A 50 1.03 -6.52 15.49
N PRO A 51 2.03 -6.22 16.34
CA PRO A 51 1.79 -5.55 17.62
C PRO A 51 1.03 -4.22 17.46
N PHE A 52 0.99 -3.67 16.25
CA PHE A 52 0.23 -2.50 15.85
C PHE A 52 -1.30 -2.69 15.82
N ALA A 53 -1.78 -3.89 15.45
CA ALA A 53 -3.21 -4.19 15.36
C ALA A 53 -3.89 -4.38 16.73
N LEU A 54 -3.11 -4.79 17.75
CA LEU A 54 -3.61 -5.12 19.10
C LEU A 54 -3.90 -3.90 19.98
N GLY A 55 -3.65 -2.67 19.52
CA GLY A 55 -3.85 -1.47 20.34
C GLY A 55 -4.30 -0.21 19.60
N GLY A 56 -4.73 -0.32 18.34
CA GLY A 56 -5.04 0.85 17.50
C GLY A 56 -3.83 1.72 17.15
N ARG A 57 -2.63 1.34 17.60
CA ARG A 57 -1.38 2.07 17.40
C ARG A 57 -0.72 1.59 16.13
N GLY A 58 -0.89 2.32 15.04
CA GLY A 58 -0.25 2.00 13.76
C GLY A 58 -0.83 2.85 12.64
N TRP A 59 -0.52 2.51 11.41
CA TRP A 59 -0.99 3.21 10.22
C TRP A 59 -1.71 2.27 9.28
N ARG A 60 -2.67 2.80 8.51
CA ARG A 60 -3.40 2.06 7.49
C ARG A 60 -3.42 2.83 6.20
N LEU A 61 -3.29 2.13 5.08
CA LEU A 61 -3.36 2.72 3.74
C LEU A 61 -4.66 2.32 3.07
N GLU A 62 -5.50 3.32 2.83
CA GLU A 62 -6.69 3.21 2.00
C GLU A 62 -6.31 3.42 0.53
N SER A 63 -6.62 2.45 -0.32
CA SER A 63 -6.47 2.56 -1.78
C SER A 63 -7.76 3.08 -2.39
N ILE A 64 -7.74 4.30 -2.94
CA ILE A 64 -8.87 4.90 -3.64
C ILE A 64 -8.65 4.71 -5.15
N PRO A 65 -9.43 3.83 -5.80
CA PRO A 65 -9.29 3.59 -7.22
C PRO A 65 -9.71 4.83 -8.02
N ASN A 66 -9.05 5.05 -9.16
CA ASN A 66 -9.46 6.08 -10.11
C ASN A 66 -10.67 5.57 -10.92
N LEU A 67 -11.86 6.10 -10.60
CA LEU A 67 -13.13 5.67 -11.21
C LEU A 67 -13.22 5.98 -12.72
N SER A 68 -12.37 6.87 -13.25
CA SER A 68 -12.31 7.17 -14.68
C SER A 68 -11.46 6.19 -15.49
N GLY A 69 -10.79 5.22 -14.83
CA GLY A 69 -9.98 4.18 -15.48
C GLY A 69 -8.69 4.67 -16.16
N LYS A 70 -8.34 5.96 -16.04
CA LYS A 70 -7.11 6.55 -16.60
C LYS A 70 -6.20 7.07 -15.51
N GLY A 71 -5.06 6.41 -15.32
CA GLY A 71 -4.00 6.81 -14.39
C GLY A 71 -4.04 6.03 -13.07
N PRO A 72 -2.96 6.12 -12.25
CA PRO A 72 -2.91 5.45 -10.97
C PRO A 72 -4.03 5.96 -10.04
N GLY A 73 -4.53 5.07 -9.18
CA GLY A 73 -5.38 5.49 -8.06
C GLY A 73 -4.60 6.37 -7.09
N ARG A 74 -5.24 6.78 -5.99
CA ARG A 74 -4.57 7.52 -4.91
C ARG A 74 -4.59 6.74 -3.61
N GLY A 75 -3.60 6.97 -2.76
CA GLY A 75 -3.54 6.44 -1.41
C GLY A 75 -3.91 7.49 -0.37
N VAL A 76 -4.63 7.09 0.68
CA VAL A 76 -4.81 7.92 1.88
C VAL A 76 -4.31 7.15 3.09
N VAL A 77 -3.33 7.69 3.80
CA VAL A 77 -2.83 7.10 5.04
C VAL A 77 -3.67 7.59 6.21
N HIS A 78 -4.04 6.68 7.09
CA HIS A 78 -4.78 6.93 8.31
C HIS A 78 -4.00 6.39 9.52
N ARG A 79 -4.24 6.93 10.71
CA ARG A 79 -3.93 6.20 11.95
C ARG A 79 -4.83 4.98 12.09
N GLY A 80 -4.34 3.96 12.77
CA GLY A 80 -5.03 2.68 12.98
C GLY A 80 -6.38 2.80 13.68
N ASP A 81 -6.56 3.83 14.50
CA ASP A 81 -7.78 4.16 15.25
C ASP A 81 -8.71 5.13 14.52
N CYS A 82 -8.35 5.60 13.32
CA CYS A 82 -9.20 6.50 12.56
C CYS A 82 -10.49 5.77 12.10
N PRO A 83 -11.69 6.34 12.30
CA PRO A 83 -12.95 5.72 11.87
C PRO A 83 -13.05 5.49 10.36
N ALA A 84 -12.31 6.26 9.57
CA ALA A 84 -12.24 6.14 8.11
C ALA A 84 -11.15 5.16 7.66
N ALA A 85 -10.35 4.59 8.57
CA ALA A 85 -9.24 3.73 8.20
C ALA A 85 -9.73 2.41 7.58
N THR A 86 -9.53 2.27 6.28
CA THR A 86 -9.75 1.03 5.53
C THR A 86 -8.41 0.53 4.97
N GLY A 87 -8.43 -0.60 4.25
CA GLY A 87 -7.23 -1.15 3.61
C GLY A 87 -6.25 -1.85 4.56
N GLY A 88 -4.99 -1.95 4.13
CA GLY A 88 -3.95 -2.72 4.82
C GLY A 88 -3.26 -1.96 5.95
N TRP A 89 -2.71 -2.69 6.91
CA TRP A 89 -1.83 -2.12 7.95
C TRP A 89 -0.45 -1.85 7.37
N LEU A 90 0.17 -0.77 7.84
CA LEU A 90 1.53 -0.37 7.54
C LEU A 90 2.35 -0.30 8.83
N SER A 91 3.58 -0.79 8.76
CA SER A 91 4.65 -0.49 9.70
C SER A 91 5.11 0.97 9.57
N ARG A 92 5.92 1.46 10.53
CA ARG A 92 6.48 2.82 10.45
C ARG A 92 7.34 3.03 9.20
N LYS A 93 8.16 2.05 8.82
CA LYS A 93 9.00 2.14 7.63
C LYS A 93 8.15 2.21 6.35
N GLU A 94 7.06 1.45 6.29
CA GLU A 94 6.14 1.49 5.14
C GLU A 94 5.34 2.79 5.10
N LEU A 95 5.00 3.39 6.25
CA LEU A 95 4.43 4.73 6.31
C LEU A 95 5.37 5.75 5.67
N ASP A 96 6.64 5.77 6.08
CA ASP A 96 7.61 6.75 5.57
C ASP A 96 7.78 6.58 4.05
N ILE A 97 7.88 5.34 3.55
CA ILE A 97 7.93 5.04 2.11
C ILE A 97 6.66 5.50 1.39
N ALA A 98 5.48 5.29 1.99
CA ALA A 98 4.21 5.65 1.40
C ALA A 98 4.05 7.17 1.32
N LEU A 99 4.42 7.92 2.36
CA LEU A 99 4.32 9.38 2.37
C LEU A 99 5.31 10.08 1.43
N ASP A 100 6.38 9.40 1.02
CA ASP A 100 7.29 9.85 -0.04
C ASP A 100 6.67 9.74 -1.45
N GLN A 101 5.57 9.00 -1.63
CA GLN A 101 4.89 8.87 -2.93
C GLN A 101 3.91 10.03 -3.18
N PRO A 102 3.97 10.70 -4.34
CA PRO A 102 3.12 11.88 -4.62
C PRO A 102 1.62 11.55 -4.74
N GLU A 103 1.27 10.32 -5.07
CA GLU A 103 -0.12 9.84 -5.14
C GLU A 103 -0.70 9.45 -3.77
N VAL A 104 0.11 9.46 -2.71
CA VAL A 104 -0.30 9.14 -1.35
C VAL A 104 -0.40 10.42 -0.53
N THR A 105 -1.49 10.57 0.21
CA THR A 105 -1.73 11.74 1.08
C THR A 105 -2.06 11.30 2.50
N ALA A 106 -1.73 12.14 3.47
CA ALA A 106 -2.16 11.94 4.84
C ALA A 106 -3.65 12.30 5.01
N CYS A 107 -4.36 11.52 5.82
CA CYS A 107 -5.74 11.84 6.17
C CYS A 107 -5.78 13.13 7.02
N PRO A 108 -6.49 14.17 6.57
CA PRO A 108 -6.49 15.47 7.25
C PRO A 108 -7.19 15.43 8.62
N LYS A 109 -7.99 14.39 8.89
CA LYS A 109 -8.73 14.22 10.15
C LYS A 109 -7.88 13.61 11.25
N CYS A 110 -7.11 12.56 10.95
CA CYS A 110 -6.34 11.83 11.96
C CYS A 110 -4.84 12.15 11.95
N ARG A 111 -4.35 12.90 10.95
CA ARG A 111 -2.97 13.38 10.84
C ARG A 111 -1.94 12.33 11.28
N PRO A 112 -1.81 11.25 10.50
CA PRO A 112 -0.93 10.13 10.82
C PRO A 112 0.55 10.48 11.01
N GLU A 113 0.99 11.62 10.47
CA GLU A 113 2.35 12.13 10.48
C GLU A 113 2.75 12.88 11.77
N ASP A 114 1.77 13.47 12.46
CA ASP A 114 1.95 14.23 13.71
C ASP A 114 2.24 13.32 14.94
#